data_AF-A4BXH5-F1
#
_entry.id   AF-A4BXH5-F1
#
_cell.length_a   1.000
_cell.length_b   1.000
_cell.length_c   1.000
_cell.angle_alpha   90.00
_cell.angle_beta   90.00
_cell.angle_gamma   90.00
#
_symmetry.space_group_name_H-M   'P 1'
#
loop_
_entity.id
_entity.type
_entity.pdbx_description
1 polymer ?
#
loop_
_entity_poly.entity_id
_entity_poly.type
_entity_poly.pdbx_seq_one_letter_code
_entity_poly.pdbx_strand_id
1 'polypeptide(L)'
;MNFENILVEKTTGLARITINRPKKLNALNKATIAELHIAFDRLESDLNIKSIILTGSGEKAFVAGADISEFSNFSIEEGKQLAREGQEKLFNFIEQLATPVIAAINGFALGGGLELAMACHFRVASENAKMGLPEVSLGVIPGYGGTQRLPQLVGKGKAMEMIMTAGMISAEDAKDCGLVNHVTTLEELLPLAEKIASKISRNSAIAISAAIMAINANFKEGVDGFDAEIEAFGICFGTGDFKEGTRAFLEKRKPIFPGN
;
A
#
# COMPACT_ATOMS: atom_id res chain seq x y z
N MET A 1 -21.65 -5.56 -2.28
CA MET A 1 -21.89 -4.13 -2.01
C MET A 1 -21.51 -3.39 -3.27
N ASN A 2 -22.33 -2.41 -3.67
CA ASN A 2 -21.99 -1.55 -4.79
C ASN A 2 -21.23 -0.35 -4.24
N PHE A 3 -20.01 -0.16 -4.70
CA PHE A 3 -19.23 1.05 -4.50
C PHE A 3 -19.40 1.96 -5.72
N GLU A 4 -19.31 3.27 -5.51
CA GLU A 4 -19.44 4.25 -6.57
C GLU A 4 -18.08 4.56 -7.22
N ASN A 5 -17.03 4.73 -6.39
CA ASN A 5 -15.72 5.22 -6.81
C ASN A 5 -14.66 4.14 -6.91
N ILE A 6 -14.95 2.90 -6.51
CA ILE A 6 -14.03 1.76 -6.60
C ILE A 6 -14.73 0.52 -7.16
N LEU A 7 -13.94 -0.41 -7.68
CA LEU A 7 -14.36 -1.77 -8.04
C LEU A 7 -13.60 -2.75 -7.16
N VAL A 8 -14.27 -3.81 -6.72
CA VAL A 8 -13.65 -4.89 -5.94
C VAL A 8 -13.96 -6.22 -6.60
N GLU A 9 -12.91 -6.91 -7.02
CA GLU A 9 -12.98 -8.24 -7.63
C GLU A 9 -12.25 -9.24 -6.74
N LYS A 10 -12.84 -10.42 -6.54
CA LYS A 10 -12.24 -11.48 -5.73
C LYS A 10 -12.02 -12.72 -6.60
N THR A 11 -10.83 -13.29 -6.49
CA THR A 11 -10.48 -14.61 -6.99
C THR A 11 -9.93 -15.45 -5.83
N THR A 12 -9.58 -16.71 -6.07
CA THR A 12 -9.10 -17.60 -5.01
C THR A 12 -7.81 -17.06 -4.38
N GLY A 13 -7.86 -16.66 -3.11
CA GLY A 13 -6.68 -16.16 -2.39
C GLY A 13 -6.33 -14.70 -2.64
N LEU A 14 -7.02 -14.00 -3.54
CA LEU A 14 -6.62 -12.67 -4.01
C LEU A 14 -7.84 -11.77 -4.19
N ALA A 15 -7.71 -10.52 -3.75
CA ALA A 15 -8.66 -9.47 -4.11
C ALA A 15 -7.95 -8.36 -4.90
N ARG A 16 -8.65 -7.76 -5.85
CA ARG A 16 -8.22 -6.57 -6.57
C ARG A 16 -9.18 -5.43 -6.26
N ILE A 17 -8.63 -4.33 -5.76
CA ILE A 17 -9.32 -3.04 -5.63
C ILE A 17 -8.84 -2.15 -6.77
N THR A 18 -9.78 -1.65 -7.57
CA THR A 18 -9.51 -0.69 -8.64
C THR A 18 -10.19 0.63 -8.32
N ILE A 19 -9.43 1.71 -8.14
CA ILE A 19 -9.99 3.06 -7.98
C ILE A 19 -10.54 3.50 -9.33
N ASN A 20 -11.82 3.83 -9.39
CA ASN A 20 -12.57 4.01 -10.62
C ASN A 20 -13.20 5.41 -10.73
N ARG A 21 -12.35 6.44 -10.74
CA ARG A 21 -12.74 7.82 -11.07
C ARG A 21 -11.92 8.36 -12.26
N PRO A 22 -11.91 7.69 -13.43
CA PRO A 22 -10.95 7.97 -14.50
C PRO A 22 -11.10 9.40 -15.08
N LYS A 23 -12.32 9.97 -15.06
CA LYS A 23 -12.59 11.36 -15.46
C LYS A 23 -11.89 12.40 -14.58
N LYS A 24 -11.52 12.03 -13.36
CA LYS A 24 -10.78 12.85 -12.38
C LYS A 24 -9.37 12.28 -12.14
N LEU A 25 -8.85 11.46 -13.06
CA LEU A 25 -7.56 10.78 -12.93
C LEU A 25 -7.43 10.03 -11.59
N ASN A 26 -8.53 9.42 -11.14
CA ASN A 26 -8.61 8.63 -9.92
C ASN A 26 -8.29 9.42 -8.64
N ALA A 27 -8.43 10.75 -8.64
CA ALA A 27 -8.18 11.58 -7.47
C ALA A 27 -8.96 11.10 -6.23
N LEU A 28 -8.38 11.25 -5.03
CA LEU A 28 -8.98 10.85 -3.76
C LEU A 28 -9.88 11.96 -3.24
N ASN A 29 -11.18 11.67 -3.18
CA ASN A 29 -12.15 12.49 -2.47
C ASN A 29 -12.61 11.77 -1.19
N LYS A 30 -13.37 12.45 -0.33
CA LYS A 30 -13.84 11.89 0.96
C LYS A 30 -14.60 10.57 0.78
N ALA A 31 -15.45 10.48 -0.24
CA ALA A 31 -16.21 9.26 -0.54
C ALA A 31 -15.28 8.10 -0.95
N THR A 32 -14.29 8.36 -1.81
CA THR A 32 -13.31 7.35 -2.25
C THR A 32 -12.51 6.83 -1.07
N ILE A 33 -12.04 7.71 -0.17
CA ILE A 33 -11.31 7.31 1.04
C ILE A 33 -12.18 6.42 1.93
N ALA A 34 -13.45 6.77 2.13
CA ALA A 34 -14.38 5.98 2.93
C ALA A 34 -14.69 4.61 2.29
N GLU A 35 -14.90 4.56 0.98
CA GLU A 35 -15.14 3.30 0.26
C GLU A 35 -13.91 2.39 0.28
N LEU A 36 -12.71 2.94 0.13
CA LEU A 36 -11.47 2.19 0.24
C LEU A 36 -11.31 1.61 1.65
N HIS A 37 -11.55 2.39 2.71
CA HIS A 37 -11.51 1.89 4.08
C HIS A 37 -12.47 0.70 4.28
N ILE A 38 -13.74 0.84 3.85
CA ILE A 38 -14.74 -0.22 3.95
C ILE A 38 -14.31 -1.47 3.16
N ALA A 39 -13.71 -1.29 1.97
CA ALA A 39 -13.23 -2.40 1.16
C ALA A 39 -12.07 -3.13 1.84
N PHE A 40 -11.05 -2.41 2.33
CA PHE A 40 -9.91 -3.00 3.02
C PHE A 40 -10.34 -3.72 4.31
N ASP A 41 -11.18 -3.11 5.14
CA ASP A 41 -11.67 -3.71 6.40
C ASP A 41 -12.39 -5.05 6.16
N ARG A 42 -13.20 -5.12 5.10
CA ARG A 42 -13.89 -6.35 4.71
C ARG A 42 -12.96 -7.42 4.16
N LEU A 43 -11.92 -7.03 3.44
CA LEU A 43 -10.95 -7.96 2.87
C LEU A 43 -10.03 -8.51 3.95
N GLU A 44 -9.63 -7.67 4.91
CA GLU A 44 -8.85 -8.08 6.08
C GLU A 44 -9.60 -9.12 6.92
N SER A 45 -10.92 -8.96 7.05
CA SER A 45 -11.78 -9.91 7.77
C SER A 45 -12.08 -11.21 6.99
N ASP A 46 -11.74 -11.29 5.69
CA ASP A 46 -12.04 -12.46 4.85
C ASP A 46 -10.83 -13.40 4.79
N LEU A 47 -10.87 -14.47 5.59
CA LEU A 47 -9.79 -15.45 5.71
C LEU A 47 -9.43 -16.16 4.38
N ASN A 48 -10.28 -16.07 3.35
CA ASN A 48 -9.99 -16.61 2.02
C ASN A 48 -9.09 -15.69 1.19
N ILE A 49 -8.96 -14.42 1.58
CA ILE A 49 -8.08 -13.45 0.91
C ILE A 49 -6.71 -13.52 1.59
N LYS A 50 -5.67 -13.75 0.78
CA LYS A 50 -4.28 -13.87 1.25
C LYS A 50 -3.41 -12.71 0.79
N SER A 51 -3.89 -11.91 -0.17
CA SER A 51 -3.24 -10.70 -0.66
C SER A 51 -4.27 -9.81 -1.34
N ILE A 52 -3.97 -8.51 -1.40
CA ILE A 52 -4.78 -7.49 -2.06
C ILE A 52 -3.91 -6.75 -3.07
N ILE A 53 -4.40 -6.55 -4.28
CA ILE A 53 -3.79 -5.65 -5.27
C ILE A 53 -4.63 -4.38 -5.33
N LEU A 54 -3.99 -3.22 -5.21
CA LEU A 54 -4.60 -1.91 -5.41
C LEU A 54 -4.09 -1.31 -6.72
N THR A 55 -4.99 -0.85 -7.59
CA THR A 55 -4.63 -0.17 -8.85
C THR A 55 -5.63 0.94 -9.19
N GLY A 56 -5.33 1.77 -10.19
CA GLY A 56 -6.26 2.76 -10.75
C GLY A 56 -6.89 2.25 -12.05
N SER A 57 -8.12 2.67 -12.35
CA SER A 57 -8.75 2.34 -13.63
C SER A 57 -8.15 3.16 -14.78
N GLY A 58 -8.13 2.55 -15.97
CA GLY A 58 -7.51 3.11 -17.17
C GLY A 58 -5.97 3.04 -17.15
N GLU A 59 -5.35 3.74 -18.09
CA GLU A 59 -3.91 3.63 -18.36
C GLU A 59 -3.13 4.90 -17.97
N LYS A 60 -3.85 5.97 -17.59
CA LYS A 60 -3.25 7.29 -17.35
C LYS A 60 -2.79 7.48 -15.92
N ALA A 61 -3.56 7.03 -14.95
CA ALA A 61 -3.33 7.34 -13.55
C ALA A 61 -3.62 6.13 -12.66
N PHE A 62 -2.71 5.88 -11.73
CA PHE A 62 -3.03 5.15 -10.51
C PHE A 62 -3.96 6.03 -9.67
N VAL A 63 -3.45 7.18 -9.21
CA VAL A 63 -4.18 8.22 -8.46
C VAL A 63 -3.41 9.54 -8.64
N ALA A 64 -4.06 10.58 -9.17
CA ALA A 64 -3.44 11.88 -9.43
C ALA A 64 -3.57 12.89 -8.28
N GLY A 65 -3.60 12.44 -7.03
CA GLY A 65 -3.66 13.29 -5.83
C GLY A 65 -5.03 13.32 -5.16
N ALA A 66 -5.22 14.28 -4.26
CA ALA A 66 -6.51 14.52 -3.60
C ALA A 66 -7.39 15.46 -4.44
N ASP A 67 -8.71 15.37 -4.28
CA ASP A 67 -9.67 16.26 -4.95
C ASP A 67 -9.69 17.64 -4.26
N ILE A 68 -8.84 18.55 -4.71
CA ILE A 68 -8.61 19.90 -4.11
C ILE A 68 -9.92 20.68 -3.94
N SER A 69 -10.91 20.44 -4.79
CA SER A 69 -12.20 21.11 -4.71
C SER A 69 -12.96 20.86 -3.40
N GLU A 70 -12.62 19.79 -2.67
CA GLU A 70 -13.24 19.49 -1.37
C GLU A 70 -12.71 20.33 -0.22
N PHE A 71 -11.51 20.91 -0.34
CA PHE A 71 -10.81 21.53 0.80
C PHE A 71 -10.13 22.86 0.50
N SER A 72 -10.34 23.45 -0.69
CA SER A 72 -9.71 24.73 -1.07
C SER A 72 -10.08 25.92 -0.16
N ASN A 73 -11.18 25.81 0.60
CA ASN A 73 -11.67 26.85 1.51
C ASN A 73 -11.49 26.51 3.00
N PHE A 74 -10.74 25.45 3.31
CA PHE A 74 -10.57 25.00 4.69
C PHE A 74 -9.71 25.97 5.51
N SER A 75 -10.08 26.13 6.78
CA SER A 75 -9.25 26.75 7.81
C SER A 75 -8.07 25.86 8.21
N ILE A 76 -7.16 26.40 9.03
CA ILE A 76 -6.01 25.66 9.57
C ILE A 76 -6.45 24.39 10.31
N GLU A 77 -7.47 24.49 11.17
CA GLU A 77 -7.96 23.35 11.95
C GLU A 77 -8.67 22.31 11.06
N GLU A 78 -9.43 22.75 10.05
CA GLU A 78 -10.05 21.83 9.09
C GLU A 78 -8.99 21.11 8.24
N GLY A 79 -7.93 21.80 7.82
CA GLY A 79 -6.80 21.17 7.12
C GLY A 79 -6.07 20.13 7.97
N LYS A 80 -5.85 20.44 9.26
CA LYS A 80 -5.28 19.49 10.23
C LYS A 80 -6.17 18.26 10.42
N GLN A 81 -7.48 18.48 10.53
CA GLN A 81 -8.44 17.40 10.71
C GLN A 81 -8.55 16.53 9.44
N LEU A 82 -8.52 17.14 8.25
CA LEU A 82 -8.46 16.42 6.97
C LEU A 82 -7.26 15.48 6.90
N ALA A 83 -6.06 15.99 7.21
CA ALA A 83 -4.84 15.20 7.22
C ALA A 83 -4.92 14.03 8.21
N ARG A 84 -5.35 14.30 9.46
CA ARG A 84 -5.53 13.28 10.49
C ARG A 84 -6.50 12.18 10.08
N GLU A 85 -7.70 12.57 9.62
CA GLU A 85 -8.72 11.60 9.23
C GLU A 85 -8.28 10.76 8.03
N GLY A 86 -7.64 11.38 7.03
CA GLY A 86 -7.10 10.63 5.90
C GLY A 86 -6.10 9.58 6.36
N GLN A 87 -5.09 10.00 7.12
CA GLN A 87 -4.05 9.11 7.65
C GLN A 87 -4.64 7.96 8.48
N GLU A 88 -5.49 8.25 9.46
CA GLU A 88 -6.05 7.24 10.36
C GLU A 88 -7.01 6.28 9.64
N LYS A 89 -7.92 6.80 8.81
CA LYS A 89 -8.95 5.97 8.16
C LYS A 89 -8.38 5.07 7.08
N LEU A 90 -7.36 5.51 6.35
CA LEU A 90 -6.92 4.82 5.15
C LEU A 90 -5.43 4.46 5.14
N PHE A 91 -4.55 5.44 5.23
CA PHE A 91 -3.12 5.20 4.94
C PHE A 91 -2.45 4.37 6.03
N ASN A 92 -2.63 4.76 7.30
CA ASN A 92 -2.12 4.00 8.44
C ASN A 92 -2.86 2.66 8.60
N PHE A 93 -4.14 2.62 8.22
CA PHE A 93 -4.93 1.40 8.22
C PHE A 93 -4.33 0.36 7.25
N ILE A 94 -4.06 0.74 6.00
CA ILE A 94 -3.44 -0.14 4.99
C ILE A 94 -2.05 -0.62 5.44
N GLU A 95 -1.24 0.28 5.97
CA GLU A 95 0.12 -0.02 6.45
C GLU A 95 0.14 -1.08 7.57
N GLN A 96 -0.94 -1.16 8.35
CA GLN A 96 -1.06 -2.06 9.51
C GLN A 96 -1.83 -3.36 9.22
N LEU A 97 -2.32 -3.58 8.00
CA LEU A 97 -3.08 -4.78 7.67
C LEU A 97 -2.25 -6.05 7.84
N ALA A 98 -2.85 -7.11 8.37
CA ALA A 98 -2.27 -8.45 8.35
C ALA A 98 -2.23 -9.01 6.91
N THR A 99 -3.17 -8.58 6.06
CA THR A 99 -3.24 -8.99 4.66
C THR A 99 -2.31 -8.15 3.78
N PRO A 100 -1.33 -8.77 3.08
CA PRO A 100 -0.41 -8.06 2.21
C PRO A 100 -1.10 -7.29 1.08
N VAL A 101 -0.84 -6.00 1.01
CA VAL A 101 -1.29 -5.08 -0.04
C VAL A 101 -0.16 -4.71 -1.01
N ILE A 102 -0.40 -4.94 -2.30
CA ILE A 102 0.48 -4.60 -3.41
C ILE A 102 -0.11 -3.39 -4.16
N ALA A 103 0.62 -2.28 -4.25
CA ALA A 103 0.25 -1.20 -5.16
C ALA A 103 0.76 -1.50 -6.57
N ALA A 104 -0.17 -1.69 -7.52
CA ALA A 104 0.11 -1.82 -8.94
C ALA A 104 -0.11 -0.46 -9.63
N ILE A 105 0.96 0.32 -9.75
CA ILE A 105 0.97 1.70 -10.24
C ILE A 105 0.97 1.70 -11.78
N ASN A 106 -0.21 1.88 -12.36
CA ASN A 106 -0.48 1.83 -13.81
C ASN A 106 -0.25 3.15 -14.57
N GLY A 107 0.15 4.22 -13.88
CA GLY A 107 0.32 5.55 -14.48
C GLY A 107 0.73 6.59 -13.45
N PHE A 108 0.22 7.82 -13.55
CA PHE A 108 0.47 8.88 -12.56
C PHE A 108 0.08 8.44 -11.13
N ALA A 109 1.03 8.53 -10.20
CA ALA A 109 0.83 8.43 -8.76
C ALA A 109 1.40 9.70 -8.12
N LEU A 110 0.53 10.69 -7.87
CA LEU A 110 0.94 12.04 -7.48
C LEU A 110 0.30 12.44 -6.16
N GLY A 111 1.05 13.15 -5.31
CA GLY A 111 0.60 13.62 -4.00
C GLY A 111 -0.05 12.50 -3.18
N GLY A 112 -1.30 12.70 -2.75
CA GLY A 112 -2.11 11.66 -2.08
C GLY A 112 -2.15 10.29 -2.78
N GLY A 113 -1.96 10.23 -4.10
CA GLY A 113 -1.83 8.98 -4.83
C GLY A 113 -0.51 8.24 -4.60
N LEU A 114 0.61 8.98 -4.54
CA LEU A 114 1.88 8.38 -4.14
C LEU A 114 1.88 8.03 -2.65
N GLU A 115 1.26 8.86 -1.81
CA GLU A 115 1.09 8.56 -0.39
C GLU A 115 0.31 7.25 -0.17
N LEU A 116 -0.72 7.00 -1.00
CA LEU A 116 -1.49 5.76 -0.96
C LEU A 116 -0.67 4.55 -1.42
N ALA A 117 0.13 4.71 -2.48
CA ALA A 117 1.04 3.66 -2.94
C ALA A 117 2.13 3.33 -1.91
N MET A 118 2.65 4.34 -1.20
CA MET A 118 3.65 4.15 -0.14
C MET A 118 3.06 3.55 1.14
N ALA A 119 1.76 3.75 1.40
CA ALA A 119 1.06 3.08 2.49
C ALA A 119 0.85 1.58 2.25
N CYS A 120 0.86 1.13 0.99
CA CYS A 120 0.87 -0.30 0.66
C CYS A 120 2.24 -0.90 1.01
N HIS A 121 2.26 -2.18 1.39
CA HIS A 121 3.47 -2.87 1.86
C HIS A 121 4.59 -2.86 0.82
N PHE A 122 4.26 -2.99 -0.46
CA PHE A 122 5.24 -2.83 -1.55
C PHE A 122 4.57 -2.45 -2.88
N ARG A 123 5.39 -2.03 -3.84
CA ARG A 123 4.94 -1.39 -5.09
C ARG A 123 5.52 -2.06 -6.32
N VAL A 124 4.68 -2.23 -7.34
CA VAL A 124 5.06 -2.56 -8.72
C VAL A 124 4.56 -1.43 -9.61
N ALA A 125 5.38 -0.96 -10.54
CA ALA A 125 5.03 0.11 -11.44
C ALA A 125 5.10 -0.32 -12.90
N SER A 126 4.22 0.25 -13.72
CA SER A 126 4.40 0.22 -15.17
C SER A 126 5.47 1.23 -15.59
N GLU A 127 6.17 0.97 -16.69
CA GLU A 127 7.24 1.83 -17.21
C GLU A 127 6.77 3.26 -17.57
N ASN A 128 5.48 3.43 -17.88
CA ASN A 128 4.86 4.72 -18.17
C ASN A 128 4.46 5.49 -16.90
N ALA A 129 4.63 4.92 -15.70
CA ALA A 129 4.28 5.58 -14.45
C ALA A 129 5.20 6.78 -14.16
N LYS A 130 4.62 7.80 -13.52
CA LYS A 130 5.31 8.98 -13.00
C LYS A 130 4.88 9.21 -11.57
N MET A 131 5.86 9.46 -10.70
CA MET A 131 5.67 9.52 -9.26
C MET A 131 6.25 10.80 -8.68
N GLY A 132 5.50 11.47 -7.80
CA GLY A 132 5.98 12.69 -7.14
C GLY A 132 5.03 13.18 -6.04
N LEU A 133 5.55 14.08 -5.21
CA LEU A 133 4.79 14.79 -4.16
C LEU A 133 4.79 16.29 -4.48
N PRO A 134 3.90 16.75 -5.39
CA PRO A 134 3.93 18.11 -5.91
C PRO A 134 3.24 19.16 -5.01
N GLU A 135 2.81 18.79 -3.80
CA GLU A 135 1.97 19.61 -2.90
C GLU A 135 2.52 21.01 -2.64
N VAL A 136 3.86 21.18 -2.59
CA VAL A 136 4.47 22.50 -2.35
C VAL A 136 4.17 23.51 -3.45
N SER A 137 3.86 23.05 -4.67
CA SER A 137 3.41 23.92 -5.76
C SER A 137 2.02 24.54 -5.51
N LEU A 138 1.26 23.97 -4.57
CA LEU A 138 -0.05 24.45 -4.11
C LEU A 138 0.04 25.22 -2.79
N GLY A 139 1.25 25.43 -2.25
CA GLY A 139 1.45 26.11 -0.97
C GLY A 139 1.15 25.25 0.26
N VAL A 140 1.08 23.92 0.12
CA VAL A 140 0.88 22.96 1.23
C VAL A 140 1.94 21.86 1.19
N ILE A 141 2.00 21.02 2.21
CA ILE A 141 2.91 19.86 2.25
C ILE A 141 2.14 18.55 2.00
N PRO A 142 2.83 17.44 1.67
CA PRO A 142 2.20 16.12 1.66
C PRO A 142 1.59 15.79 3.01
N GLY A 143 0.27 15.57 3.03
CA GLY A 143 -0.56 15.55 4.23
C GLY A 143 -1.00 14.16 4.69
N TYR A 144 -0.89 13.15 3.83
CA TYR A 144 -1.27 11.77 4.13
C TYR A 144 -0.08 10.84 4.44
N GLY A 145 1.02 11.43 4.92
CA GLY A 145 2.20 10.73 5.44
C GLY A 145 3.39 10.73 4.48
N GLY A 146 3.31 11.41 3.34
CA GLY A 146 4.37 11.46 2.33
C GLY A 146 5.68 12.04 2.83
N THR A 147 5.63 13.01 3.75
CA THR A 147 6.82 13.57 4.40
C THR A 147 7.54 12.58 5.33
N GLN A 148 6.90 11.48 5.69
CA GLN A 148 7.44 10.44 6.57
C GLN A 148 7.82 9.18 5.77
N ARG A 149 6.89 8.66 4.96
CA ARG A 149 7.09 7.42 4.20
C ARG A 149 8.10 7.57 3.07
N LEU A 150 8.11 8.69 2.36
CA LEU A 150 9.06 8.89 1.26
C LEU A 150 10.53 8.83 1.73
N PRO A 151 10.97 9.58 2.76
CA PRO A 151 12.37 9.49 3.22
C PRO A 151 12.74 8.14 3.85
N GLN A 152 11.78 7.37 4.37
CA GLN A 152 12.02 5.99 4.81
C GLN A 152 12.33 5.04 3.64
N LEU A 153 11.78 5.31 2.46
CA LEU A 153 11.96 4.49 1.26
C LEU A 153 13.17 4.90 0.43
N VAL A 154 13.33 6.21 0.16
CA VAL A 154 14.34 6.71 -0.79
C VAL A 154 15.49 7.48 -0.14
N GLY A 155 15.48 7.57 1.19
CA GLY A 155 16.41 8.39 1.95
C GLY A 155 16.05 9.89 1.94
N LYS A 156 16.56 10.61 2.95
CA LYS A 156 16.22 12.02 3.22
C LYS A 156 16.53 12.95 2.04
N GLY A 157 17.69 12.79 1.40
CA GLY A 157 18.12 13.68 0.32
C GLY A 157 17.18 13.64 -0.90
N LYS A 158 16.89 12.43 -1.38
CA LYS A 158 16.00 12.23 -2.53
C LYS A 158 14.56 12.67 -2.23
N ALA A 159 14.07 12.38 -1.03
CA ALA A 159 12.76 12.83 -0.59
C ALA A 159 12.66 14.37 -0.58
N MET A 160 13.67 15.07 -0.06
CA MET A 160 13.72 16.54 -0.07
C MET A 160 13.75 17.09 -1.49
N GLU A 161 14.57 16.52 -2.38
CA GLU A 161 14.61 16.92 -3.80
C GLU A 161 13.22 16.82 -4.43
N MET A 162 12.56 15.67 -4.32
CA MET A 162 11.23 15.45 -4.90
C MET A 162 10.17 16.40 -4.34
N ILE A 163 10.12 16.56 -3.01
CA ILE A 163 9.13 17.41 -2.35
C ILE A 163 9.41 18.89 -2.64
N MET A 164 10.63 19.38 -2.46
CA MET A 164 10.95 20.82 -2.61
C MET A 164 10.82 21.31 -4.04
N THR A 165 11.13 20.46 -5.03
CA THR A 165 11.02 20.82 -6.45
C THR A 165 9.61 20.60 -7.00
N ALA A 166 8.71 19.94 -6.25
CA ALA A 166 7.46 19.39 -6.76
C ALA A 166 7.66 18.48 -8.00
N GLY A 167 8.86 17.92 -8.15
CA GLY A 167 9.28 17.15 -9.31
C GLY A 167 8.69 15.74 -9.34
N MET A 168 8.56 15.19 -10.54
CA MET A 168 8.22 13.79 -10.77
C MET A 168 9.44 13.00 -11.23
N ILE A 169 9.52 11.74 -10.80
CA ILE A 169 10.53 10.78 -11.28
C ILE A 169 9.89 9.70 -12.17
N SER A 170 10.70 9.06 -13.01
CA SER A 170 10.27 7.93 -13.82
C SER A 170 10.12 6.64 -13.01
N ALA A 171 9.50 5.61 -13.59
CA ALA A 171 9.41 4.29 -12.98
C ALA A 171 10.80 3.67 -12.72
N GLU A 172 11.75 3.82 -13.65
CA GLU A 172 13.12 3.32 -13.47
C GLU A 172 13.86 4.09 -12.37
N ASP A 173 13.80 5.43 -12.36
CA ASP A 173 14.42 6.22 -11.27
C ASP A 173 13.83 5.84 -9.90
N ALA A 174 12.51 5.57 -9.86
CA ALA A 174 11.82 5.14 -8.65
C ALA A 174 12.28 3.75 -8.19
N LYS A 175 12.63 2.86 -9.12
CA LYS A 175 13.20 1.54 -8.80
C LYS A 175 14.62 1.69 -8.29
N ASP A 176 15.44 2.51 -8.95
CA ASP A 176 16.84 2.75 -8.59
C ASP A 176 16.99 3.37 -7.20
N CYS A 177 16.05 4.22 -6.78
CA CYS A 177 16.05 4.82 -5.44
C CYS A 177 15.26 4.02 -4.39
N GLY A 178 14.67 2.87 -4.73
CA GLY A 178 13.94 2.02 -3.78
C GLY A 178 12.49 2.44 -3.51
N LEU A 179 11.95 3.43 -4.23
CA LEU A 179 10.54 3.82 -4.14
C LEU A 179 9.60 2.72 -4.65
N VAL A 180 9.99 1.98 -5.70
CA VAL A 180 9.24 0.81 -6.20
C VAL A 180 10.12 -0.43 -6.26
N ASN A 181 9.51 -1.60 -6.10
CA ASN A 181 10.24 -2.88 -6.05
C ASN A 181 10.48 -3.47 -7.44
N HIS A 182 9.53 -3.24 -8.35
CA HIS A 182 9.55 -3.79 -9.69
C HIS A 182 8.99 -2.79 -10.71
N VAL A 183 9.56 -2.81 -11.91
CA VAL A 183 9.05 -2.09 -13.09
C VAL A 183 8.86 -3.08 -14.22
N THR A 184 7.78 -2.93 -14.96
CA THR A 184 7.40 -3.78 -16.11
C THR A 184 6.59 -2.97 -17.11
N THR A 185 6.21 -3.54 -18.26
CA THR A 185 5.28 -2.87 -19.18
C THR A 185 3.88 -2.75 -18.55
N LEU A 186 3.04 -1.85 -19.07
CA LEU A 186 1.70 -1.66 -18.56
C LEU A 186 0.84 -2.93 -18.67
N GLU A 187 0.99 -3.68 -19.77
CA GLU A 187 0.27 -4.92 -20.03
C GLU A 187 0.64 -6.02 -19.02
N GLU A 188 1.91 -6.07 -18.60
CA GLU A 188 2.43 -7.06 -17.67
C GLU A 188 2.32 -6.64 -16.19
N LEU A 189 1.83 -5.43 -15.91
CA LEU A 189 1.74 -4.90 -14.54
C LEU A 189 0.87 -5.78 -13.62
N LEU A 190 -0.37 -6.05 -14.01
CA LEU A 190 -1.27 -6.89 -13.23
C LEU A 190 -0.83 -8.37 -13.23
N PRO A 191 -0.44 -8.99 -14.38
CA PRO A 191 0.15 -10.32 -14.38
C PRO A 191 1.34 -10.48 -13.42
N LEU A 192 2.23 -9.50 -13.35
CA LEU A 192 3.35 -9.51 -12.42
C LEU A 192 2.89 -9.40 -10.95
N ALA A 193 1.97 -8.49 -10.64
CA ALA A 193 1.41 -8.34 -9.30
C ALA A 193 0.69 -9.62 -8.83
N GLU A 194 -0.11 -10.24 -9.70
CA GLU A 194 -0.81 -11.51 -9.44
C GLU A 194 0.18 -12.66 -9.24
N LYS A 195 1.25 -12.72 -10.04
CA LYS A 195 2.33 -13.69 -9.85
C LYS A 195 3.01 -13.54 -8.49
N ILE A 196 3.24 -12.31 -8.03
CA ILE A 196 3.81 -12.06 -6.70
C ILE A 196 2.80 -12.47 -5.61
N ALA A 197 1.54 -12.07 -5.73
CA ALA A 197 0.47 -12.46 -4.80
C ALA A 197 0.32 -13.98 -4.69
N SER A 198 0.44 -14.72 -5.80
CA SER A 198 0.45 -16.18 -5.81
C SER A 198 1.65 -16.77 -5.06
N LYS A 199 2.80 -16.07 -5.05
CA LYS A 199 3.92 -16.50 -4.20
C LYS A 199 3.61 -16.30 -2.73
N ILE A 200 2.99 -15.18 -2.36
CA ILE A 200 2.60 -14.84 -0.98
C ILE A 200 1.57 -15.85 -0.46
N SER A 201 0.54 -16.17 -1.24
CA SER A 201 -0.56 -17.07 -0.82
C SER A 201 -0.14 -18.51 -0.52
N ARG A 202 1.09 -18.90 -0.88
CA ARG A 202 1.68 -20.22 -0.56
C ARG A 202 2.40 -20.25 0.78
N ASN A 203 2.52 -19.12 1.47
CA ASN A 203 3.18 -19.01 2.77
C ASN A 203 2.14 -18.91 3.90
N SER A 204 2.61 -19.01 5.15
CA SER A 204 1.77 -18.83 6.34
C SER A 204 1.27 -17.38 6.43
N ALA A 205 -0.05 -17.21 6.45
CA ALA A 205 -0.67 -15.89 6.60
C ALA A 205 -0.39 -15.29 8.00
N ILE A 206 -0.35 -16.14 9.03
CA ILE A 206 -0.03 -15.71 10.41
C ILE A 206 1.42 -15.22 10.49
N ALA A 207 2.37 -15.96 9.93
CA ALA A 207 3.78 -15.56 9.93
C ALA A 207 4.01 -14.27 9.11
N ILE A 208 3.30 -14.09 7.99
CA ILE A 208 3.36 -12.85 7.21
C ILE A 208 2.81 -11.66 8.03
N SER A 209 1.67 -11.83 8.69
CA SER A 209 1.10 -10.79 9.57
C SER A 209 2.07 -10.39 10.67
N ALA A 210 2.69 -11.38 11.33
CA ALA A 210 3.71 -11.14 12.35
C ALA A 210 4.92 -10.38 11.79
N ALA A 211 5.37 -10.72 10.59
CA ALA A 211 6.48 -10.03 9.92
C ALA A 211 6.15 -8.57 9.57
N ILE A 212 4.93 -8.28 9.08
CA ILE A 212 4.47 -6.91 8.80
C ILE A 212 4.52 -6.08 10.10
N MET A 213 3.99 -6.63 11.19
CA MET A 213 3.98 -5.95 12.49
C MET A 213 5.40 -5.65 13.00
N ALA A 214 6.31 -6.63 12.93
CA ALA A 214 7.70 -6.45 13.34
C ALA A 214 8.45 -5.42 12.48
N ILE A 215 8.26 -5.44 11.15
CA ILE A 215 8.87 -4.46 10.23
C ILE A 215 8.38 -3.05 10.56
N ASN A 216 7.07 -2.87 10.75
CA ASN A 216 6.48 -1.56 11.06
C ASN A 216 6.96 -1.01 12.41
N ALA A 217 7.21 -1.88 13.40
CA ALA A 217 7.72 -1.47 14.71
C ALA A 217 9.07 -0.73 14.61
N ASN A 218 9.95 -1.13 13.70
CA ASN A 218 11.24 -0.47 13.47
C ASN A 218 11.11 0.99 12.99
N PHE A 219 9.95 1.38 12.44
CA PHE A 219 9.70 2.74 11.95
C PHE A 219 8.83 3.58 12.90
N LYS A 220 8.52 3.06 14.09
CA LYS A 220 7.69 3.75 15.09
C LYS A 220 8.54 4.26 16.24
N GLU A 221 8.49 5.58 16.46
CA GLU A 221 9.22 6.21 17.55
C GLU A 221 8.77 5.66 18.92
N GLY A 222 9.75 5.38 19.80
CA GLY A 222 9.51 4.84 21.13
C GLY A 222 9.17 3.35 21.19
N VAL A 223 9.21 2.64 20.06
CA VAL A 223 9.05 1.18 20.00
C VAL A 223 10.40 0.52 19.72
N ASP A 224 10.75 -0.49 20.52
CA ASP A 224 11.90 -1.34 20.22
C ASP A 224 11.47 -2.41 19.19
N GLY A 225 11.99 -2.27 17.96
CA GLY A 225 11.69 -3.20 16.87
C GLY A 225 12.22 -4.62 17.11
N PHE A 226 13.33 -4.78 17.85
CA PHE A 226 13.86 -6.11 18.16
C PHE A 226 13.01 -6.82 19.19
N ASP A 227 12.53 -6.13 20.22
CA ASP A 227 11.61 -6.71 21.19
C ASP A 227 10.28 -7.11 20.52
N ALA A 228 9.75 -6.27 19.63
CA ALA A 228 8.57 -6.60 18.84
C ALA A 228 8.79 -7.83 17.95
N GLU A 229 9.97 -7.95 17.32
CA GLU A 229 10.35 -9.12 16.52
C GLU A 229 10.46 -10.39 17.37
N ILE A 230 11.12 -10.33 18.53
CA ILE A 230 11.29 -11.47 19.45
C ILE A 230 9.93 -12.02 19.89
N GLU A 231 9.01 -11.14 20.29
CA GLU A 231 7.66 -11.53 20.71
C GLU A 231 6.87 -12.15 19.54
N ALA A 232 6.88 -11.48 18.38
CA ALA A 232 6.20 -11.95 17.18
C ALA A 232 6.73 -13.33 16.72
N PHE A 233 8.04 -13.53 16.78
CA PHE A 233 8.70 -14.79 16.48
C PHE A 233 8.29 -15.89 17.46
N GLY A 234 8.26 -15.60 18.77
CA GLY A 234 7.81 -16.53 19.80
C GLY A 234 6.37 -17.00 19.59
N ILE A 235 5.45 -16.08 19.29
CA ILE A 235 4.04 -16.40 19.01
C ILE A 235 3.90 -17.39 17.85
N CYS A 236 4.73 -17.26 16.80
CA CYS A 236 4.67 -18.14 15.64
C CYS A 236 4.86 -19.62 15.99
N PHE A 237 5.64 -19.95 17.04
CA PHE A 237 5.87 -21.34 17.46
C PHE A 237 4.61 -22.01 18.04
N GLY A 238 3.64 -21.21 18.50
CA GLY A 238 2.35 -21.71 18.99
C GLY A 238 1.37 -22.13 17.89
N THR A 239 1.61 -21.71 16.64
CA THR A 239 0.67 -21.85 15.53
C THR A 239 0.63 -23.26 14.92
N GLY A 240 -0.52 -23.63 14.38
CA GLY A 240 -0.67 -24.78 13.48
C GLY A 240 0.15 -24.63 12.20
N ASP A 241 0.32 -23.40 11.71
CA ASP A 241 1.15 -23.10 10.54
C ASP A 241 2.62 -23.49 10.75
N PHE A 242 3.22 -23.18 11.91
CA PHE A 242 4.59 -23.58 12.21
C PHE A 242 4.76 -25.10 12.29
N LYS A 243 3.82 -25.79 12.95
CA LYS A 243 3.81 -27.26 13.02
C LYS A 243 3.73 -27.90 11.64
N GLU A 244 2.88 -27.36 10.77
CA GLU A 244 2.75 -27.86 9.40
C GLU A 244 3.98 -27.54 8.55
N GLY A 245 4.48 -26.30 8.61
CA GLY A 245 5.64 -25.86 7.83
C GLY A 245 6.90 -26.66 8.16
N THR A 246 7.18 -26.86 9.44
CA THR A 246 8.34 -27.66 9.89
C THR A 246 8.20 -29.13 9.51
N ARG A 247 7.01 -29.73 9.71
CA ARG A 247 6.74 -31.11 9.29
C ARG A 247 6.90 -31.28 7.77
N ALA A 248 6.28 -30.41 6.98
CA ALA A 248 6.35 -30.47 5.52
C ALA A 248 7.79 -30.32 4.99
N PHE A 249 8.59 -29.45 5.61
CA PHE A 249 10.00 -29.28 5.28
C PHE A 249 10.81 -30.55 5.55
N LEU A 250 10.66 -31.16 6.72
CA LEU A 250 11.35 -32.42 7.08
C LEU A 250 10.92 -33.58 6.17
N GLU A 251 9.64 -33.63 5.80
CA GLU A 251 9.06 -34.63 4.89
C GLU A 251 9.31 -34.33 3.40
N LYS A 252 9.96 -33.20 3.06
CA LYS A 252 10.23 -32.75 1.69
C LYS A 252 8.97 -32.62 0.81
N ARG A 253 7.86 -32.17 1.40
CA ARG A 253 6.60 -31.89 0.68
C ARG A 253 6.23 -30.42 0.78
N LYS A 254 5.27 -29.99 -0.03
CA LYS A 254 4.70 -28.63 0.09
C LYS A 254 3.79 -28.56 1.32
N PRO A 255 3.87 -27.48 2.12
CA PRO A 255 2.96 -27.28 3.25
C PRO A 255 1.57 -26.87 2.78
N ILE A 256 0.55 -27.25 3.56
CA ILE A 256 -0.81 -26.72 3.45
C ILE A 256 -1.15 -26.06 4.78
N PHE A 257 -0.87 -24.76 4.87
CA PHE A 257 -0.99 -23.98 6.10
C PHE A 257 -2.47 -23.88 6.56
N PRO A 258 -2.83 -24.36 7.77
CA PRO A 258 -4.20 -24.33 8.28
C PRO A 258 -4.71 -22.92 8.63
N GLY A 259 -3.82 -21.95 8.84
CA GLY A 259 -4.16 -20.58 9.22
C GLY A 259 -4.64 -20.44 10.66
N ASN A 260 -4.13 -21.27 11.58
CA ASN A 260 -4.39 -21.24 13.02
C ASN A 260 -3.12 -21.52 13.83
#